data_AF-A0A0N4WKW2-F1
#
_entry.id   AF-A0A0N4WKW2-F1
#
_cell.length_a   1.000
_cell.length_b   1.000
_cell.length_c   1.000
_cell.angle_alpha   90.00
_cell.angle_beta   90.00
_cell.angle_gamma   90.00
#
_symmetry.space_group_name_H-M   'P 1'
#
loop_
_entity.id
_entity.type
_entity.pdbx_description
1 polymer ?
#
loop_
_entity_poly.entity_id
_entity_poly.type
_entity_poly.pdbx_seq_one_letter_code
_entity_poly.pdbx_strand_id
1 'polypeptide(L)'
;LMDLDRILNTRIDGLEIAFERTKAWSNYSKDLLSYIRARLQLEQDHARKVTTLVEQCRRDISKPFMPLRDVFESSFDSDIDLVGRTKETTDHLKARVVEALDARRKEHDIQRGALKLEWTKLTKSLHDCEDMVEKCRVTLKLREEAVRKARENSLRSESITISPSMSTDPMKRRREMEKKKRIEEEAIIKKAEAEKQLAISSAELRRKRKELETAKERIVEKLRELVFQCDQTTKACASHYFKVR
;
A
#
# COMPACT_ATOMS: atom_id res chain seq x y z
N LEU A 1 7.72 -19.96 8.33
CA LEU A 1 7.21 -18.58 8.19
C LEU A 1 8.34 -17.55 8.18
N MET A 2 9.28 -17.60 9.14
CA MET A 2 10.46 -16.70 9.16
C MET A 2 11.33 -16.72 7.90
N ASP A 3 11.45 -17.85 7.20
CA ASP A 3 12.19 -17.91 5.93
C ASP A 3 11.56 -17.09 4.80
N LEU A 4 10.23 -16.99 4.77
CA LEU A 4 9.53 -16.25 3.71
C LEU A 4 9.72 -14.74 3.89
N ASP A 5 9.63 -14.24 5.13
CA ASP A 5 9.86 -12.84 5.46
C ASP A 5 11.30 -12.45 5.11
N ARG A 6 12.27 -13.31 5.43
CA ARG A 6 13.68 -13.10 5.06
C ARG A 6 13.86 -13.00 3.55
N ILE A 7 13.28 -13.93 2.78
CA ILE A 7 13.36 -13.91 1.31
C ILE A 7 12.74 -12.61 0.77
N LEU A 8 11.54 -12.24 1.20
CA LEU A 8 10.86 -11.03 0.72
C LEU A 8 11.59 -9.74 1.10
N ASN A 9 12.19 -9.69 2.29
CA ASN A 9 12.96 -8.53 2.74
C ASN A 9 14.28 -8.36 1.96
N THR A 10 14.95 -9.45 1.59
CA THR A 10 16.19 -9.39 0.79
C THR A 10 15.98 -9.03 -0.68
N ARG A 11 14.76 -9.24 -1.20
CA ARG A 11 14.42 -8.92 -2.59
C ARG A 11 14.07 -7.46 -2.79
N ILE A 12 14.45 -6.89 -3.93
CA ILE A 12 14.09 -5.51 -4.32
C ILE A 12 12.57 -5.41 -4.55
N ASP A 13 11.98 -6.42 -5.18
CA ASP A 13 10.56 -6.51 -5.54
C ASP A 13 9.70 -7.22 -4.48
N GLY A 14 10.30 -7.72 -3.39
CA GLY A 14 9.60 -8.61 -2.44
C GLY A 14 8.37 -7.98 -1.79
N LEU A 15 8.41 -6.67 -1.51
CA LEU A 15 7.26 -5.96 -0.97
C LEU A 15 6.12 -5.83 -2.00
N GLU A 16 6.44 -5.60 -3.28
CA GLU A 16 5.42 -5.52 -4.33
C GLU A 16 4.75 -6.89 -4.51
N ILE A 17 5.54 -7.96 -4.54
CA ILE A 17 5.03 -9.34 -4.59
C ILE A 17 4.07 -9.62 -3.41
N ALA A 18 4.41 -9.18 -2.20
CA ALA A 18 3.55 -9.34 -1.03
C ALA A 18 2.21 -8.56 -1.18
N PHE A 19 2.26 -7.34 -1.70
CA PHE A 19 1.05 -6.55 -1.99
C PHE A 19 0.20 -7.16 -3.11
N GLU A 20 0.83 -7.67 -4.16
CA GLU A 20 0.14 -8.36 -5.26
C GLU A 20 -0.55 -9.63 -4.77
N ARG A 21 0.15 -10.44 -3.96
CA ARG A 21 -0.41 -11.67 -3.39
C ARG A 21 -1.62 -11.41 -2.50
N THR A 22 -1.58 -10.38 -1.67
CA THR A 22 -2.69 -9.98 -0.81
C THR A 22 -3.85 -9.39 -1.62
N LYS A 23 -3.57 -8.57 -2.64
CA LYS A 23 -4.57 -8.05 -3.57
C LYS A 23 -5.27 -9.19 -4.33
N ALA A 24 -4.53 -10.19 -4.81
CA ALA A 24 -5.07 -11.35 -5.49
C ALA A 24 -6.07 -12.12 -4.62
N TRP A 25 -5.80 -12.27 -3.32
CA TRP A 25 -6.74 -12.91 -2.39
C TRP A 25 -8.04 -12.11 -2.23
N SER A 26 -7.98 -10.78 -2.19
CA SER A 26 -9.20 -9.94 -2.11
C SER A 26 -10.08 -10.09 -3.35
N ASN A 27 -9.46 -10.09 -4.54
CA ASN A 27 -10.17 -10.32 -5.81
C ASN A 27 -10.82 -11.71 -5.83
N TYR A 28 -10.04 -12.75 -5.52
CA TYR A 28 -10.54 -14.12 -5.42
C TYR A 28 -11.72 -14.24 -4.45
N SER A 29 -11.61 -13.64 -3.27
CA SER A 29 -12.68 -13.66 -2.26
C SER A 29 -13.92 -12.92 -2.72
N LYS A 30 -13.78 -11.81 -3.46
CA LYS A 30 -14.90 -11.08 -4.05
C LYS A 30 -15.64 -11.93 -5.08
N ASP A 31 -14.91 -12.61 -5.96
CA ASP A 31 -15.49 -13.45 -7.00
C ASP A 31 -16.19 -14.67 -6.39
N LEU A 32 -15.57 -15.30 -5.39
CA LEU A 32 -16.16 -16.40 -4.62
C LEU A 32 -17.45 -15.95 -3.91
N LEU A 33 -17.44 -14.78 -3.25
CA LEU A 33 -18.63 -14.22 -2.61
C LEU A 33 -19.75 -13.94 -3.62
N SER A 34 -19.42 -13.44 -4.81
CA SER A 34 -20.38 -13.19 -5.87
C SER A 34 -21.07 -14.49 -6.31
N TYR A 35 -20.29 -15.54 -6.57
CA TYR A 35 -20.81 -16.86 -6.91
C TYR A 35 -21.72 -17.42 -5.80
N ILE A 36 -21.25 -17.43 -4.54
CA ILE A 36 -22.00 -18.03 -3.44
C ILE A 36 -23.32 -17.28 -3.23
N ARG A 37 -23.32 -15.95 -3.26
CA ARG A 37 -24.55 -15.15 -3.14
C ARG A 37 -25.55 -15.46 -4.25
N ALA A 38 -25.08 -15.53 -5.51
CA ALA A 38 -25.94 -15.90 -6.63
C ALA A 38 -26.50 -17.31 -6.47
N ARG A 39 -25.67 -18.27 -6.03
CA ARG A 39 -26.08 -19.66 -5.81
C ARG A 39 -27.13 -19.78 -4.70
N LEU A 40 -26.97 -19.06 -3.59
CA LEU A 40 -27.94 -19.03 -2.50
C LEU A 40 -29.25 -18.37 -2.93
N GLN A 41 -29.18 -17.31 -3.73
CA GLN A 41 -30.37 -16.67 -4.28
C GLN A 41 -31.19 -17.64 -5.14
N LEU A 42 -30.53 -18.45 -5.98
CA LEU A 42 -31.20 -19.46 -6.79
C LEU A 42 -31.93 -20.51 -5.94
N GLU A 43 -31.33 -20.97 -4.84
CA GLU A 43 -32.02 -21.89 -3.90
C GLU A 43 -33.25 -21.25 -3.27
N GLN A 44 -33.13 -19.99 -2.83
CA GLN A 44 -34.25 -19.26 -2.23
C GLN A 44 -35.38 -18.97 -3.21
N ASP A 45 -35.05 -18.74 -4.49
CA ASP A 45 -36.03 -18.56 -5.56
C ASP A 45 -36.76 -19.87 -5.86
N HIS A 46 -36.03 -20.97 -5.96
CA HIS A 46 -36.59 -22.30 -6.16
C HIS A 46 -37.52 -22.69 -5.00
N ALA A 47 -37.03 -22.55 -3.76
CA ALA A 47 -37.80 -22.82 -2.55
C ALA A 47 -39.14 -22.07 -2.54
N ARG A 48 -39.13 -20.75 -2.83
CA ARG A 48 -40.35 -19.94 -2.90
C ARG A 48 -41.32 -20.43 -3.97
N LYS A 49 -40.82 -20.76 -5.16
CA LYS A 49 -41.65 -21.28 -6.26
C LYS A 49 -42.30 -22.61 -5.92
N VAL A 50 -41.56 -23.52 -5.29
CA VAL A 50 -42.09 -24.82 -4.83
C VAL A 50 -43.16 -24.62 -3.77
N THR A 51 -42.93 -23.76 -2.76
CA THR A 51 -43.95 -23.45 -1.75
C THR A 51 -45.23 -22.91 -2.37
N THR A 52 -45.15 -21.92 -3.27
CA THR A 52 -46.32 -21.37 -3.95
C THR A 52 -47.05 -22.42 -4.81
N LEU A 53 -46.31 -23.29 -5.50
CA LEU A 53 -46.88 -24.38 -6.30
C LEU A 53 -47.65 -25.36 -5.41
N VAL A 54 -47.04 -25.82 -4.32
CA VAL A 54 -47.67 -26.72 -3.34
C VAL A 54 -48.95 -26.10 -2.77
N GLU A 55 -48.89 -24.84 -2.34
CA GLU A 55 -50.06 -24.12 -1.80
C GLU A 55 -51.21 -24.03 -2.82
N GLN A 56 -50.90 -23.79 -4.10
CA GLN A 56 -51.89 -23.77 -5.16
C GLN A 56 -52.50 -25.16 -5.40
N CYS A 57 -51.66 -26.19 -5.54
CA CYS A 57 -52.12 -27.56 -5.76
C CYS A 57 -52.97 -28.09 -4.60
N ARG A 58 -52.61 -27.75 -3.35
CA ARG A 58 -53.41 -28.08 -2.16
C ARG A 58 -54.83 -27.54 -2.21
N ARG A 59 -55.00 -26.29 -2.65
CA ARG A 59 -56.33 -25.69 -2.84
C ARG A 59 -57.16 -26.42 -3.89
N ASP A 60 -56.51 -26.92 -4.93
CA ASP A 60 -57.20 -27.60 -6.03
C ASP A 60 -57.58 -29.04 -5.67
N ILE A 61 -56.70 -29.78 -4.99
CA ILE A 61 -56.94 -31.17 -4.60
C ILE A 61 -57.84 -31.32 -3.38
N SER A 62 -58.03 -30.26 -2.58
CA SER A 62 -58.95 -30.26 -1.44
C SER A 62 -60.43 -30.30 -1.86
N LYS A 63 -60.74 -30.24 -3.16
CA LYS A 63 -62.10 -30.36 -3.69
C LYS A 63 -62.65 -31.78 -3.48
N PRO A 64 -63.99 -31.97 -3.38
CA PRO A 64 -64.59 -33.29 -3.21
C PRO A 64 -64.29 -34.26 -4.36
N PHE A 65 -64.28 -35.58 -4.06
CA PHE A 65 -64.14 -36.68 -5.03
C PHE A 65 -62.81 -36.71 -5.83
N MET A 66 -61.74 -36.12 -5.30
CA MET A 66 -60.42 -36.17 -5.94
C MET A 66 -59.74 -37.53 -5.70
N PRO A 67 -59.35 -38.28 -6.75
CA PRO A 67 -58.65 -39.54 -6.60
C PRO A 67 -57.21 -39.33 -6.09
N LEU A 68 -56.71 -40.27 -5.29
CA LEU A 68 -55.34 -40.28 -4.76
C LEU A 68 -54.94 -39.04 -3.93
N ARG A 69 -55.91 -38.30 -3.38
CA ARG A 69 -55.66 -37.06 -2.63
C ARG A 69 -54.57 -37.21 -1.56
N ASP A 70 -54.68 -38.21 -0.70
CA ASP A 70 -53.76 -38.40 0.42
C ASP A 70 -52.32 -38.70 -0.06
N VAL A 71 -52.18 -39.35 -1.21
CA VAL A 71 -50.86 -39.63 -1.83
C VAL A 71 -50.20 -38.34 -2.28
N PHE A 72 -50.94 -37.45 -2.94
CA PHE A 72 -50.42 -36.15 -3.38
C PHE A 72 -50.16 -35.21 -2.20
N GLU A 73 -51.03 -35.18 -1.18
CA GLU A 73 -50.79 -34.39 0.04
C GLU A 73 -49.49 -34.80 0.74
N SER A 74 -49.23 -36.10 0.86
CA SER A 74 -47.97 -36.61 1.42
C SER A 74 -46.75 -36.22 0.57
N SER A 75 -46.89 -36.20 -0.76
CA SER A 75 -45.84 -35.68 -1.65
C SER A 75 -45.58 -34.19 -1.43
N PHE A 76 -46.64 -33.40 -1.24
CA PHE A 76 -46.53 -31.97 -0.96
C PHE A 76 -45.86 -31.69 0.38
N ASP A 77 -46.15 -32.47 1.42
CA ASP A 77 -45.44 -32.37 2.70
C ASP A 77 -43.94 -32.63 2.52
N SER A 78 -43.58 -33.64 1.73
CA SER A 78 -42.17 -33.95 1.43
C SER A 78 -41.45 -32.81 0.72
N ASP A 79 -42.13 -32.12 -0.21
CA ASP A 79 -41.59 -30.93 -0.88
C ASP A 79 -41.40 -29.76 0.09
N ILE A 80 -42.37 -29.52 0.99
CA ILE A 80 -42.26 -28.48 2.01
C ILE A 80 -41.14 -28.78 3.02
N ASP A 81 -40.97 -30.03 3.43
CA ASP A 81 -39.85 -30.45 4.30
C ASP A 81 -38.50 -30.27 3.61
N LEU A 82 -38.41 -30.56 2.31
CA LEU A 82 -37.20 -30.30 1.52
C LEU A 82 -36.91 -28.80 1.43
N VAL A 83 -37.92 -27.97 1.20
CA VAL A 83 -37.79 -26.50 1.20
C VAL A 83 -37.33 -25.99 2.57
N GLY A 84 -37.89 -26.52 3.67
CA GLY A 84 -37.48 -26.19 5.04
C GLY A 84 -36.00 -26.44 5.28
N ARG A 85 -35.53 -27.65 4.99
CA ARG A 85 -34.10 -28.02 5.09
C ARG A 85 -33.20 -27.18 4.19
N THR A 86 -33.67 -26.86 2.98
CA THR A 86 -32.95 -25.98 2.06
C THR A 86 -32.78 -24.59 2.65
N LYS A 87 -33.84 -24.03 3.24
CA LYS A 87 -33.78 -22.72 3.91
C LYS A 87 -32.76 -22.71 5.04
N GLU A 88 -32.82 -23.69 5.95
CA GLU A 88 -31.85 -23.83 7.06
C GLU A 88 -30.40 -23.88 6.55
N THR A 89 -30.17 -24.64 5.48
CA THR A 89 -28.86 -24.72 4.82
C THR A 89 -28.43 -23.37 4.26
N THR A 90 -29.32 -22.66 3.54
CA THR A 90 -28.99 -21.34 2.97
C THR A 90 -28.70 -20.29 4.04
N ASP A 91 -29.45 -20.29 5.15
CA ASP A 91 -29.26 -19.37 6.26
C ASP A 91 -27.93 -19.64 6.98
N HIS A 92 -27.59 -20.92 7.18
CA HIS A 92 -26.28 -21.32 7.71
C HIS A 92 -25.14 -20.82 6.81
N LEU A 93 -25.23 -21.05 5.50
CA LEU A 93 -24.20 -20.64 4.54
C LEU A 93 -24.08 -19.12 4.45
N LYS A 94 -25.20 -18.38 4.54
CA LYS A 94 -25.19 -16.92 4.59
C LYS A 94 -24.37 -16.43 5.79
N ALA A 95 -24.65 -16.93 6.99
CA ALA A 95 -23.97 -16.49 8.21
C ALA A 95 -22.51 -16.98 8.28
N ARG A 96 -22.27 -18.27 8.04
CA ARG A 96 -20.96 -18.91 8.26
C ARG A 96 -19.99 -18.76 7.10
N VAL A 97 -20.47 -18.45 5.91
CA VAL A 97 -19.62 -18.33 4.72
C VAL A 97 -19.66 -16.91 4.17
N VAL A 98 -20.84 -16.40 3.82
CA VAL A 98 -20.95 -15.10 3.13
C VAL A 98 -20.55 -13.95 4.06
N GLU A 99 -21.15 -13.85 5.24
CA GLU A 99 -20.87 -12.75 6.17
C GLU A 99 -19.46 -12.84 6.75
N ALA A 100 -19.02 -14.03 7.15
CA ALA A 100 -17.67 -14.27 7.67
C ALA A 100 -16.56 -13.92 6.66
N LEU A 101 -16.69 -14.36 5.40
CA LEU A 101 -15.70 -14.08 4.37
C LEU A 101 -15.72 -12.60 3.94
N ASP A 102 -16.90 -11.98 3.85
CA ASP A 102 -17.04 -10.56 3.50
C ASP A 102 -16.44 -9.65 4.58
N ALA A 103 -16.67 -9.95 5.86
CA ALA A 103 -16.08 -9.24 6.98
C ALA A 103 -14.54 -9.33 6.96
N ARG A 104 -13.99 -10.55 6.78
CA ARG A 104 -12.54 -10.73 6.66
C ARG A 104 -11.96 -9.97 5.48
N ARG A 105 -12.64 -9.99 4.33
CA ARG A 105 -12.20 -9.29 3.12
C ARG A 105 -12.12 -7.78 3.33
N LYS A 106 -13.14 -7.19 3.97
CA LYS A 106 -13.16 -5.76 4.30
C LYS A 106 -12.02 -5.36 5.24
N GLU A 107 -11.83 -6.11 6.32
CA GLU A 107 -10.74 -5.85 7.28
C GLU A 107 -9.37 -5.94 6.59
N HIS A 108 -9.15 -6.99 5.80
CA HIS A 108 -7.95 -7.17 5.00
C HIS A 108 -7.71 -5.97 4.05
N ASP A 109 -8.73 -5.50 3.34
CA ASP A 109 -8.61 -4.38 2.39
C ASP A 109 -8.22 -3.07 3.09
N ILE A 110 -8.80 -2.80 4.28
CA ILE A 110 -8.47 -1.63 5.10
C ILE A 110 -7.00 -1.70 5.54
N GLN A 111 -6.58 -2.81 6.14
CA GLN A 111 -5.20 -2.96 6.62
C GLN A 111 -4.18 -2.91 5.48
N ARG A 112 -4.44 -3.61 4.37
CA ARG A 112 -3.58 -3.56 3.17
C ARG A 112 -3.46 -2.14 2.64
N GLY A 113 -4.58 -1.40 2.58
CA GLY A 113 -4.62 0.00 2.14
C GLY A 113 -3.76 0.91 3.02
N ALA A 114 -3.87 0.78 4.35
CA ALA A 114 -3.08 1.53 5.30
C ALA A 114 -1.57 1.26 5.14
N LEU A 115 -1.18 -0.01 4.98
CA LEU A 115 0.22 -0.40 4.76
C LEU A 115 0.77 0.14 3.43
N LYS A 116 -0.02 0.08 2.35
CA LYS A 116 0.42 0.62 1.04
C LYS A 116 0.57 2.15 1.11
N LEU A 117 -0.32 2.84 1.81
CA LEU A 117 -0.24 4.29 2.02
C LEU A 117 1.01 4.67 2.82
N GLU A 118 1.27 3.94 3.91
CA GLU A 118 2.47 4.11 4.73
C GLU A 118 3.75 3.96 3.88
N TRP A 119 3.86 2.85 3.14
CA TRP A 119 5.00 2.59 2.25
C TRP A 119 5.20 3.70 1.22
N THR A 120 4.10 4.13 0.58
CA THR A 120 4.13 5.19 -0.44
C THR A 120 4.62 6.51 0.16
N LYS A 121 4.17 6.86 1.37
CA LYS A 121 4.59 8.08 2.07
C LYS A 121 6.09 8.04 2.43
N LEU A 122 6.57 6.92 2.95
CA LEU A 122 7.98 6.75 3.30
C LEU A 122 8.89 6.79 2.07
N THR A 123 8.49 6.12 0.99
CA THR A 123 9.23 6.09 -0.28
C THR A 123 9.32 7.50 -0.89
N LYS A 124 8.20 8.23 -0.91
CA LYS A 124 8.19 9.63 -1.36
C LYS A 124 9.09 10.51 -0.49
N SER A 125 9.01 10.39 0.83
CA SER A 125 9.86 11.15 1.74
C SER A 125 11.35 10.85 1.56
N LEU A 126 11.72 9.61 1.23
CA LEU A 126 13.09 9.25 0.90
C LEU A 126 13.53 9.94 -0.40
N HIS A 127 12.71 9.86 -1.45
CA HIS A 127 13.00 10.48 -2.75
C HIS A 127 13.17 12.00 -2.63
N ASP A 128 12.30 12.68 -1.89
CA ASP A 128 12.41 14.11 -1.61
C ASP A 128 13.75 14.45 -0.90
N CYS A 129 14.26 13.57 -0.03
CA CYS A 129 15.57 13.73 0.61
C CYS A 129 16.73 13.48 -0.36
N GLU A 130 16.60 12.54 -1.28
CA GLU A 130 17.61 12.29 -2.32
C GLU A 130 17.74 13.50 -3.25
N ASP A 131 16.63 14.07 -3.68
CA ASP A 131 16.59 15.32 -4.46
C ASP A 131 17.21 16.49 -3.70
N MET A 132 16.96 16.60 -2.40
CA MET A 132 17.55 17.64 -1.56
C MET A 132 19.07 17.50 -1.48
N VAL A 133 19.58 16.28 -1.26
CA VAL A 133 21.02 16.02 -1.22
C VAL A 133 21.66 16.39 -2.56
N GLU A 134 21.02 16.07 -3.67
CA GLU A 134 21.54 16.42 -5.00
C GLU A 134 21.59 17.94 -5.22
N LYS A 135 20.53 18.67 -4.81
CA LYS A 135 20.53 20.14 -4.80
C LYS A 135 21.65 20.72 -3.94
N CYS A 136 21.92 20.15 -2.76
CA CYS A 136 23.03 20.56 -1.90
C CYS A 136 24.39 20.32 -2.58
N ARG A 137 24.59 19.20 -3.28
CA ARG A 137 25.82 18.91 -4.03
C ARG A 137 26.06 19.90 -5.16
N VAL A 138 25.04 20.18 -5.96
CA VAL A 138 25.12 21.19 -7.02
C VAL A 138 25.45 22.56 -6.44
N THR A 139 24.79 22.95 -5.34
CA THR A 139 25.07 24.22 -4.65
C THR A 139 26.50 24.29 -4.15
N LEU A 140 27.01 23.24 -3.51
CA LEU A 140 28.39 23.18 -3.04
C LEU A 140 29.38 23.37 -4.20
N LYS A 141 29.17 22.67 -5.33
CA LYS A 141 30.01 22.80 -6.53
C LYS A 141 30.04 24.24 -7.06
N LEU A 142 28.90 24.94 -7.07
CA LEU A 142 28.83 26.36 -7.45
C LEU A 142 29.59 27.26 -6.47
N ARG A 143 29.54 26.97 -5.16
CA ARG A 143 30.29 27.72 -4.14
C ARG A 143 31.80 27.48 -4.24
N GLU A 144 32.23 26.25 -4.53
CA GLU A 144 33.63 25.91 -4.80
C GLU A 144 34.17 26.68 -6.00
N GLU A 145 33.40 26.75 -7.08
CA GLU A 145 33.77 27.54 -8.26
C GLU A 145 33.85 29.05 -7.95
N ALA A 146 32.93 29.57 -7.13
CA ALA A 146 32.96 30.96 -6.69
C ALA A 146 34.22 31.29 -5.87
N VAL A 147 34.60 30.41 -4.93
CA VAL A 147 35.86 30.54 -4.16
C VAL A 147 37.07 30.52 -5.09
N ARG A 148 37.11 29.59 -6.05
CA ARG A 148 38.19 29.51 -7.06
C ARG A 148 38.32 30.82 -7.85
N LYS A 149 37.21 31.35 -8.36
CA LYS A 149 37.18 32.62 -9.10
C LYS A 149 37.59 33.81 -8.24
N ALA A 150 37.18 33.87 -6.98
CA ALA A 150 37.57 34.93 -6.05
C ALA A 150 39.10 34.93 -5.82
N ARG A 151 39.69 33.74 -5.62
CA ARG A 151 41.14 33.54 -5.48
C ARG A 151 41.91 33.94 -6.73
N GLU A 152 41.48 33.47 -7.91
CA GLU A 152 42.10 33.83 -9.19
C GLU A 152 42.08 35.35 -9.44
N ASN A 153 40.97 36.02 -9.11
CA ASN A 153 40.84 37.47 -9.25
C ASN A 153 41.71 38.25 -8.25
N SER A 154 41.91 37.71 -7.04
CA SER A 154 42.86 38.26 -6.06
C SER A 154 44.30 38.18 -6.61
N LEU A 155 44.71 37.00 -7.08
CA LEU A 155 46.05 36.72 -7.60
C LEU A 155 46.39 37.55 -8.86
N ARG A 156 45.46 37.66 -9.83
CA ARG A 156 45.65 38.47 -11.05
C ARG A 156 45.87 39.95 -10.72
N SER A 157 45.20 40.46 -9.68
CA SER A 157 45.35 41.86 -9.28
C SER A 157 46.71 42.15 -8.65
N GLU A 158 47.30 41.19 -7.95
CA GLU A 158 48.67 41.30 -7.44
C GLU A 158 49.68 41.28 -8.59
N SER A 159 49.44 40.50 -9.65
CA SER A 159 50.33 40.46 -10.82
C SER A 159 50.32 41.76 -11.67
N ILE A 160 49.17 42.41 -11.83
CA ILE A 160 49.04 43.66 -12.62
C ILE A 160 49.63 44.87 -11.88
N THR A 161 49.71 44.83 -10.55
CA THR A 161 50.26 45.92 -9.73
C THR A 161 51.79 45.95 -9.66
N ILE A 162 52.46 44.94 -10.24
CA ILE A 162 53.93 44.86 -10.36
C ILE A 162 54.42 45.58 -11.65
N SER A 163 53.53 45.94 -12.58
CA SER A 163 53.90 46.74 -13.76
C SER A 163 54.22 48.20 -13.38
N PRO A 164 55.43 48.75 -13.67
CA PRO A 164 55.89 50.02 -13.09
C PRO A 164 55.22 51.31 -13.60
N SER A 165 54.17 51.24 -14.43
CA SER A 165 53.75 52.38 -15.27
C SER A 165 52.43 53.07 -14.88
N MET A 166 51.74 52.72 -13.79
CA MET A 166 50.46 53.36 -13.45
C MET A 166 50.48 54.00 -12.06
N SER A 167 50.59 55.33 -12.04
CA SER A 167 50.40 56.22 -10.90
C SER A 167 48.99 56.08 -10.33
N THR A 168 48.80 55.14 -9.42
CA THR A 168 47.57 54.99 -8.64
C THR A 168 47.86 55.22 -7.16
N ASP A 169 47.04 56.05 -6.52
CA ASP A 169 47.10 56.38 -5.10
C ASP A 169 47.27 55.12 -4.23
N PRO A 170 48.32 55.03 -3.38
CA PRO A 170 48.54 53.91 -2.46
C PRO A 170 47.32 53.59 -1.58
N MET A 171 46.54 54.59 -1.18
CA MET A 171 45.32 54.40 -0.41
C MET A 171 44.22 53.71 -1.21
N LYS A 172 44.07 54.03 -2.50
CA LYS A 172 43.11 53.38 -3.40
C LYS A 172 43.45 51.90 -3.61
N ARG A 173 44.73 51.57 -3.81
CA ARG A 173 45.23 50.19 -3.92
C ARG A 173 44.95 49.37 -2.66
N ARG A 174 45.18 49.95 -1.47
CA ARG A 174 44.89 49.30 -0.19
C ARG A 174 43.39 48.98 -0.03
N ARG A 175 42.52 49.92 -0.38
CA ARG A 175 41.06 49.73 -0.34
C ARG A 175 40.57 48.65 -1.31
N GLU A 176 41.12 48.59 -2.51
CA GLU A 176 40.78 47.55 -3.50
C GLU A 176 41.21 46.15 -3.05
N MET A 177 42.40 46.03 -2.45
CA MET A 177 42.89 44.78 -1.86
C MET A 177 42.01 44.31 -0.71
N GLU A 178 41.63 45.22 0.20
CA GLU A 178 40.75 44.90 1.34
C GLU A 178 39.36 44.46 0.86
N LYS A 179 38.80 45.12 -0.16
CA LYS A 179 37.52 44.72 -0.77
C LYS A 179 37.58 43.31 -1.35
N LYS A 180 38.68 42.94 -2.01
CA LYS A 180 38.87 41.60 -2.59
C LYS A 180 39.02 40.54 -1.51
N LYS A 181 39.78 40.83 -0.46
CA LYS A 181 39.91 39.95 0.71
C LYS A 181 38.55 39.66 1.34
N ARG A 182 37.70 40.68 1.51
CA ARG A 182 36.33 40.51 2.00
C ARG A 182 35.47 39.62 1.10
N ILE A 183 35.57 39.77 -0.24
CA ILE A 183 34.84 38.93 -1.20
C ILE A 183 35.30 37.47 -1.12
N GLU A 184 36.60 37.23 -0.97
CA GLU A 184 37.13 35.87 -0.78
C GLU A 184 36.66 35.25 0.53
N GLU A 185 36.76 35.99 1.65
CA GLU A 185 36.28 35.55 2.96
C GLU A 185 34.78 35.21 2.91
N GLU A 186 33.95 36.05 2.29
CA GLU A 186 32.52 35.80 2.10
C GLU A 186 32.26 34.55 1.25
N ALA A 187 33.03 34.34 0.18
CA ALA A 187 32.91 33.14 -0.65
C ALA A 187 33.26 31.87 0.12
N ILE A 188 34.29 31.92 0.98
CA ILE A 188 34.70 30.82 1.86
C ILE A 188 33.59 30.51 2.88
N ILE A 189 33.00 31.52 3.52
CA ILE A 189 31.88 31.35 4.46
C ILE A 189 30.70 30.67 3.76
N LYS A 190 30.30 31.15 2.58
CA LYS A 190 29.19 30.55 1.80
C LYS A 190 29.47 29.12 1.36
N LYS A 191 30.74 28.78 1.09
CA LYS A 191 31.15 27.40 0.83
C LYS A 191 30.99 26.54 2.08
N ALA A 192 31.50 26.99 3.23
CA ALA A 192 31.38 26.26 4.49
C ALA A 192 29.92 26.04 4.91
N GLU A 193 29.05 27.02 4.67
CA GLU A 193 27.60 26.87 4.85
C GLU A 193 27.00 25.80 3.94
N ALA A 194 27.39 25.77 2.65
CA ALA A 194 26.93 24.73 1.72
C ALA A 194 27.43 23.33 2.10
N GLU A 195 28.68 23.21 2.58
CA GLU A 195 29.21 21.94 3.12
C GLU A 195 28.41 21.48 4.34
N LYS A 196 28.09 22.39 5.27
CA LYS A 196 27.24 22.09 6.43
C LYS A 196 25.85 21.63 6.02
N GLN A 197 25.22 22.30 5.05
CA GLN A 197 23.90 21.90 4.55
C GLN A 197 23.93 20.52 3.88
N LEU A 198 24.96 20.23 3.08
CA LEU A 198 25.15 18.91 2.49
C LEU A 198 25.35 17.82 3.56
N ALA A 199 26.08 18.12 4.64
CA ALA A 199 26.29 17.19 5.74
C ALA A 199 24.97 16.88 6.47
N ILE A 200 24.15 17.90 6.74
CA ILE A 200 22.83 17.76 7.37
C ILE A 200 21.89 16.92 6.48
N SER A 201 21.74 17.28 5.21
CA SER A 201 20.85 16.56 4.28
C SER A 201 21.31 15.11 4.04
N SER A 202 22.62 14.87 3.99
CA SER A 202 23.18 13.52 3.88
C SER A 202 22.94 12.68 5.14
N ALA A 203 22.97 13.28 6.33
CA ALA A 203 22.63 12.58 7.57
C ALA A 203 21.13 12.23 7.62
N GLU A 204 20.26 13.15 7.20
CA GLU A 204 18.83 12.91 7.07
C GLU A 204 18.49 11.81 6.06
N LEU A 205 19.14 11.80 4.89
CA LEU A 205 18.98 10.74 3.89
C LEU A 205 19.32 9.36 4.47
N ARG A 206 20.43 9.24 5.21
CA ARG A 206 20.81 7.98 5.88
C ARG A 206 19.76 7.54 6.90
N ARG A 207 19.23 8.47 7.70
CA ARG A 207 18.14 8.20 8.66
C ARG A 207 16.89 7.69 7.93
N LYS A 208 16.49 8.33 6.83
CA LYS A 208 15.33 7.93 6.02
C LYS A 208 15.50 6.56 5.37
N ARG A 209 16.70 6.21 4.89
CA ARG A 209 16.99 4.85 4.39
C ARG A 209 16.81 3.79 5.46
N LYS A 210 17.35 4.03 6.67
CA LYS A 210 17.18 3.11 7.81
C LYS A 210 15.70 2.96 8.22
N GLU A 211 14.97 4.08 8.24
CA GLU A 211 13.52 4.08 8.51
C GLU A 211 12.76 3.25 7.47
N LEU A 212 13.11 3.37 6.18
CA LEU A 212 12.48 2.61 5.10
C LEU A 212 12.75 1.11 5.22
N GLU A 213 13.99 0.69 5.50
CA GLU A 213 14.32 -0.74 5.70
C GLU A 213 13.56 -1.33 6.89
N THR A 214 13.52 -0.61 8.02
CA THR A 214 12.77 -1.05 9.21
C THR A 214 11.26 -1.14 8.92
N ALA A 215 10.73 -0.19 8.16
CA ALA A 215 9.33 -0.21 7.75
C ALA A 215 9.04 -1.36 6.78
N LYS A 216 9.94 -1.67 5.85
CA LYS A 216 9.82 -2.79 4.92
C LYS A 216 9.66 -4.11 5.68
N GLU A 217 10.55 -4.39 6.62
CA GLU A 217 10.50 -5.61 7.45
C GLU A 217 9.15 -5.76 8.16
N ARG A 218 8.69 -4.70 8.83
CA ARG A 218 7.41 -4.69 9.54
C ARG A 218 6.22 -4.83 8.59
N ILE A 219 6.23 -4.17 7.44
CA ILE A 219 5.11 -4.25 6.49
C ILE A 219 5.02 -5.66 5.91
N VAL A 220 6.15 -6.28 5.54
CA VAL A 220 6.18 -7.67 5.06
C VAL A 220 5.60 -8.62 6.10
N GLU A 221 6.01 -8.48 7.37
CA GLU A 221 5.46 -9.26 8.47
C GLU A 221 3.93 -9.11 8.59
N LYS A 222 3.42 -7.87 8.60
CA LYS A 222 1.98 -7.62 8.66
C LYS A 222 1.21 -8.17 7.46
N LEU A 223 1.78 -8.08 6.26
CA LEU A 223 1.17 -8.68 5.07
C LEU A 223 1.12 -10.21 5.17
N ARG A 224 2.15 -10.86 5.73
CA ARG A 224 2.13 -12.30 5.99
C ARG A 224 1.06 -12.68 7.00
N GLU A 225 0.92 -11.92 8.08
CA GLU A 225 -0.13 -12.14 9.09
C GLU A 225 -1.52 -12.02 8.48
N LEU A 226 -1.74 -11.02 7.62
CA LEU A 226 -2.98 -10.87 6.86
C LEU A 226 -3.26 -12.12 6.01
N VAL A 227 -2.28 -12.61 5.24
CA VAL A 227 -2.42 -13.84 4.44
C VAL A 227 -2.80 -15.03 5.32
N PHE A 228 -2.17 -15.17 6.48
CA PHE A 228 -2.49 -16.27 7.40
C PHE A 228 -3.94 -16.22 7.90
N GLN A 229 -4.41 -15.04 8.32
CA GLN A 229 -5.80 -14.87 8.76
C GLN A 229 -6.81 -15.09 7.63
N CYS A 230 -6.47 -14.64 6.43
CA CYS A 230 -7.21 -14.89 5.20
C CYS A 230 -7.33 -16.40 4.94
N ASP A 231 -6.23 -17.15 4.97
CA ASP A 231 -6.22 -18.59 4.74
C ASP A 231 -7.03 -19.35 5.80
N GLN A 232 -6.91 -18.98 7.08
CA GLN A 232 -7.72 -19.58 8.15
C GLN A 232 -9.22 -19.37 7.90
N THR A 233 -9.61 -18.14 7.55
CA THR A 233 -11.02 -17.82 7.27
C THR A 233 -11.50 -18.57 6.03
N THR A 234 -10.73 -18.59 4.95
CA THR A 234 -11.08 -19.33 3.71
C THR A 234 -11.24 -20.82 3.98
N LYS A 235 -10.36 -21.44 4.78
CA LYS A 235 -10.49 -22.85 5.18
C LYS A 235 -11.74 -23.12 6.01
N ALA A 236 -12.04 -22.25 6.98
CA ALA A 236 -13.23 -22.40 7.80
C ALA A 236 -14.51 -22.26 6.95
N CYS A 237 -14.58 -21.23 6.11
CA CYS A 237 -15.67 -21.01 5.15
C CYS A 237 -15.83 -22.19 4.19
N ALA A 238 -14.74 -22.74 3.64
CA ALA A 238 -14.80 -23.93 2.78
C ALA A 238 -15.35 -25.14 3.55
N SER A 239 -14.89 -25.37 4.80
CA SER A 239 -15.45 -26.44 5.62
C SER A 239 -16.95 -26.27 5.87
N HIS A 240 -17.44 -25.05 6.13
CA HIS A 240 -18.87 -24.81 6.27
C HIS A 240 -19.60 -25.03 4.95
N TYR A 241 -19.03 -24.57 3.84
CA TYR A 241 -19.65 -24.67 2.52
C TYR A 241 -19.83 -26.12 2.06
N PHE A 242 -18.85 -27.00 2.30
CA PHE A 242 -18.87 -28.38 1.84
C PHE A 242 -19.42 -29.40 2.86
N LYS A 243 -19.65 -29.02 4.12
CA LYS A 243 -20.24 -29.94 5.13
C LYS A 243 -21.77 -29.90 5.17
N VAL A 244 -22.34 -28.76 4.81
CA VAL A 244 -23.79 -28.50 4.93
C VAL A 244 -24.47 -28.63 3.56
N ARG A 245 -23.67 -28.83 2.51
CA ARG A 245 -24.11 -29.20 1.17
C ARG A 245 -23.81 -30.67 0.93
#